data_AF-A0A1G5IFC0-F1
#
_entry.id   AF-A0A1G5IFC0-F1
#
_cell.length_a   1.000
_cell.length_b   1.000
_cell.length_c   1.000
_cell.angle_alpha   90.00
_cell.angle_beta   90.00
_cell.angle_gamma   90.00
#
_symmetry.space_group_name_H-M   'P 1'
#
loop_
_entity.id
_entity.type
_entity.pdbx_description
1 polymer ?
#
loop_
_entity_poly.entity_id
_entity_poly.type
_entity_poly.pdbx_seq_one_letter_code
_entity_poly.pdbx_strand_id
1 'polypeptide(L)'
;MSTKGIRIGLLTVSLLSVLLLLFFIFWTQRFTNSTYEIKGYVSSSLHKDIPVPANAKLIESAAYSDHPTQSRSETYELKHIGGEQGLYPPEDYFQKLHEVGWTELKDEQMGNVHILNKEDVRIAIEIQEDTFQIFLLHSDRDRHQNLG
;
A
#
# COMPACT_ATOMS: atom_id res chain seq x y z
N MET A 1 20.78 15.33 62.26
CA MET A 1 20.77 15.28 60.79
C MET A 1 19.34 15.32 60.28
N SER A 2 18.97 16.39 59.56
CA SER A 2 17.60 16.68 59.13
C SER A 2 17.24 15.90 57.85
N THR A 3 16.36 14.92 57.98
CA THR A 3 15.86 14.06 56.88
C THR A 3 14.82 14.75 55.98
N LYS A 4 14.45 15.99 56.30
CA LYS A 4 13.41 16.74 55.57
C LYS A 4 13.87 17.22 54.19
N GLY A 5 15.16 17.58 54.03
CA GLY A 5 15.69 18.09 52.76
C GLY A 5 15.84 17.02 51.66
N ILE A 6 16.17 15.78 52.04
CA ILE A 6 16.42 14.68 51.09
C ILE A 6 15.11 14.14 50.51
N ARG A 7 14.03 14.11 51.31
CA ARG A 7 12.71 13.64 50.86
C ARG A 7 12.04 14.58 49.86
N ILE A 8 12.28 15.89 49.97
CA ILE A 8 11.71 16.90 49.07
C ILE A 8 12.44 16.87 47.71
N GLY A 9 13.77 16.68 47.70
CA GLY A 9 14.54 16.58 46.45
C GLY A 9 14.22 15.37 45.58
N LEU A 10 13.87 14.23 46.18
CA LEU A 10 13.49 13.03 45.43
C LEU A 10 12.10 13.18 44.76
N LEU A 11 11.16 13.83 45.46
CA LEU A 11 9.81 14.10 44.96
C LEU A 11 9.80 15.12 43.82
N THR A 12 10.65 16.16 43.90
CA THR A 12 10.75 17.18 42.84
C THR A 12 11.40 16.65 41.57
N VAL A 13 12.43 15.80 41.69
CA VAL A 13 13.06 15.13 40.54
C VAL A 13 12.09 14.15 39.86
N SER A 14 11.31 13.40 40.66
CA SER A 14 10.28 12.51 40.13
C SER A 14 9.16 13.27 39.40
N LEU A 15 8.68 14.38 39.97
CA LEU A 15 7.64 15.20 39.35
C LEU A 15 8.12 15.85 38.04
N LEU A 16 9.38 16.32 38.00
CA LEU A 16 9.99 16.90 36.80
C LEU A 16 10.17 15.86 35.69
N SER A 17 10.54 14.63 36.04
CA SER A 17 10.68 13.51 35.10
C SER A 17 9.33 13.13 34.47
N VAL A 18 8.26 13.09 35.27
CA VAL A 18 6.90 12.83 34.76
C VAL A 18 6.43 13.96 33.83
N LEU A 19 6.74 15.22 34.17
CA LEU A 19 6.40 16.38 33.32
C LEU A 19 7.12 16.37 31.98
N LEU A 20 8.40 15.96 31.95
CA LEU A 20 9.18 15.80 30.71
C LEU A 20 8.64 14.65 29.84
N LEU A 21 8.23 13.53 30.44
CA LEU A 21 7.59 12.42 29.72
C LEU A 21 6.26 12.84 29.11
N LEU A 22 5.42 13.57 29.86
CA LEU A 22 4.14 14.10 29.36
C LEU A 22 4.35 15.12 28.23
N PHE A 23 5.39 15.96 28.32
CA PHE A 23 5.75 16.89 27.24
C PHE A 23 6.21 16.15 25.98
N PHE A 24 7.00 15.09 26.11
CA PHE A 24 7.40 14.24 24.97
C PHE A 24 6.19 13.55 24.32
N ILE A 25 5.26 13.02 25.11
CA ILE A 25 4.02 12.39 24.60
C ILE A 25 3.12 13.43 23.90
N PHE A 26 3.12 14.68 24.36
CA PHE A 26 2.37 15.77 23.71
C PHE A 26 3.01 16.20 22.38
N TRP A 27 4.34 16.09 22.26
CA TRP A 27 5.06 16.37 21.01
C TRP A 27 4.88 15.29 19.94
N THR A 28 4.56 14.04 20.29
CA THR A 28 4.34 12.98 19.29
C THR A 28 2.95 13.01 18.64
N GLN A 29 2.04 13.88 19.06
CA GLN A 29 0.65 13.90 18.55
C GLN A 29 0.44 14.65 17.22
N ARG A 30 1.41 14.61 16.30
CA ARG A 30 1.29 15.18 14.95
C ARG A 30 1.94 14.28 13.90
N PHE A 31 1.66 12.98 13.91
CA PHE A 31 1.68 12.22 12.65
C PHE A 31 0.37 12.49 11.94
N THR A 32 0.32 13.58 11.16
CA THR A 32 -0.72 13.71 10.15
C THR A 32 -0.36 12.69 9.07
N ASN A 33 -0.89 11.47 9.17
CA ASN A 33 -0.82 10.53 8.06
C ASN A 33 -1.47 11.24 6.88
N SER A 34 -0.68 11.60 5.89
CA SER A 34 -1.19 12.10 4.63
C SER A 34 -2.03 10.98 4.03
N THR A 35 -3.35 11.17 3.97
CA THR A 35 -4.28 10.18 3.44
C THR A 35 -4.42 10.40 1.94
N TYR A 36 -4.34 9.34 1.15
CA TYR A 36 -4.70 9.40 -0.26
C TYR A 36 -6.21 9.58 -0.41
N GLU A 37 -6.65 10.05 -1.58
CA GLU A 37 -8.05 10.26 -1.92
C GLU A 37 -8.33 9.68 -3.31
N ILE A 38 -9.41 8.91 -3.47
CA ILE A 38 -9.86 8.40 -4.76
C ILE A 38 -11.07 9.22 -5.24
N LYS A 39 -10.95 9.85 -6.41
CA LYS A 39 -11.99 10.76 -6.99
C LYS A 39 -12.88 10.08 -8.02
N GLY A 40 -13.11 8.78 -7.86
CA GLY A 40 -13.82 7.93 -8.83
C GLY A 40 -12.87 7.01 -9.59
N TYR A 41 -13.39 6.30 -10.59
CA TYR A 41 -12.65 5.28 -11.33
C TYR A 41 -12.84 5.41 -12.84
N VAL A 42 -11.79 5.09 -13.58
CA VAL A 42 -11.77 4.91 -15.03
C VAL A 42 -11.26 3.51 -15.35
N SER A 43 -11.52 3.00 -16.56
CA SER A 43 -10.98 1.70 -16.99
C SER A 43 -9.50 1.81 -17.33
N SER A 44 -8.69 0.84 -16.90
CA SER A 44 -7.31 0.65 -17.38
C SER A 44 -7.28 0.28 -18.86
N SER A 45 -6.18 0.64 -19.55
CA SER A 45 -5.88 0.14 -20.90
C SER A 45 -5.38 -1.31 -20.93
N LEU A 46 -4.92 -1.88 -19.82
CA LEU A 46 -4.56 -3.31 -19.72
C LEU A 46 -5.79 -4.21 -19.88
N HIS A 47 -6.87 -3.89 -19.17
CA HIS A 47 -8.12 -4.62 -19.21
C HIS A 47 -9.27 -3.73 -18.73
N LYS A 48 -10.35 -3.65 -19.52
CA LYS A 48 -11.47 -2.72 -19.29
C LYS A 48 -12.15 -2.85 -17.91
N ASP A 49 -12.07 -4.04 -17.31
CA ASP A 49 -12.68 -4.36 -16.02
C ASP A 49 -11.77 -4.06 -14.83
N ILE A 50 -10.56 -3.55 -15.05
CA ILE A 50 -9.67 -3.08 -14.00
C ILE A 50 -10.03 -1.60 -13.75
N PRO A 51 -10.70 -1.27 -12.63
CA PRO A 51 -10.93 0.11 -12.24
C PRO A 51 -9.59 0.73 -11.79
N VAL A 52 -9.31 1.94 -12.27
CA VAL A 52 -8.13 2.73 -11.88
C VAL A 52 -8.64 4.05 -11.30
N PRO A 53 -8.13 4.51 -10.14
CA PRO A 53 -8.49 5.81 -9.59
C PRO A 53 -8.37 6.92 -10.65
N ALA A 54 -9.44 7.69 -10.87
CA ALA A 54 -9.51 8.68 -11.95
C ALA A 54 -8.50 9.83 -11.80
N ASN A 55 -8.01 10.05 -10.58
CA ASN A 55 -6.98 11.03 -10.25
C ASN A 55 -5.57 10.43 -10.16
N ALA A 56 -5.40 9.14 -10.45
CA ALA A 56 -4.08 8.54 -10.60
C ALA A 56 -3.50 8.91 -11.98
N LYS A 57 -2.21 9.23 -12.01
CA LYS A 57 -1.50 9.60 -13.23
C LYS A 57 -0.73 8.40 -13.75
N LEU A 58 -0.98 7.97 -14.98
CA LEU A 58 -0.15 6.97 -15.65
C LEU A 58 1.25 7.54 -15.85
N ILE A 59 2.27 6.89 -15.27
CA ILE A 59 3.68 7.32 -15.37
C ILE A 59 4.53 6.36 -16.21
N GLU A 60 4.14 5.09 -16.29
CA GLU A 60 4.84 4.09 -17.08
C GLU A 60 3.85 3.04 -17.62
N SER A 61 4.13 2.53 -18.81
CA SER A 61 3.37 1.44 -19.43
C SER A 61 4.35 0.55 -20.21
N ALA A 62 4.35 -0.75 -19.91
CA ALA A 62 5.13 -1.74 -20.64
C ALA A 62 4.20 -2.64 -21.45
N ALA A 63 4.36 -2.63 -22.77
CA ALA A 63 3.55 -3.45 -23.68
C ALA A 63 4.03 -4.91 -23.76
N TYR A 64 5.25 -5.18 -23.29
CA TYR A 64 5.89 -6.49 -23.20
C TYR A 64 6.80 -6.49 -21.96
N SER A 65 6.79 -7.59 -21.20
CA SER A 65 7.74 -7.83 -20.13
C SER A 65 8.63 -9.01 -20.51
N ASP A 66 9.93 -8.86 -20.29
CA ASP A 66 10.90 -9.96 -20.43
C ASP A 66 10.76 -10.97 -19.27
N HIS A 67 9.91 -10.65 -18.28
CA HIS A 67 9.65 -11.53 -17.15
C HIS A 67 8.70 -12.67 -17.56
N PRO A 68 9.07 -13.94 -17.35
CA PRO A 68 8.35 -15.10 -17.90
C PRO A 68 6.90 -15.26 -17.41
N THR A 69 6.50 -14.50 -16.40
CA THR A 69 5.18 -14.55 -15.77
C THR A 69 4.29 -13.36 -16.11
N GLN A 70 4.81 -12.30 -16.74
CA GLN A 70 4.10 -11.03 -16.95
C GLN A 70 4.04 -10.69 -18.44
N SER A 71 2.89 -10.25 -18.93
CA SER A 71 2.72 -9.90 -20.34
C SER A 71 2.75 -8.40 -20.58
N ARG A 72 2.10 -7.61 -19.72
CA ARG A 72 2.00 -6.14 -19.79
C ARG A 72 1.90 -5.54 -18.40
N SER A 73 2.29 -4.28 -18.26
CA SER A 73 2.11 -3.54 -17.01
C SER A 73 1.81 -2.06 -17.22
N GLU A 74 1.19 -1.46 -16.22
CA GLU A 74 0.96 -0.03 -16.10
C GLU A 74 1.27 0.42 -14.68
N THR A 75 2.06 1.48 -14.55
CA THR A 75 2.41 2.10 -13.27
C THR A 75 1.72 3.44 -13.13
N TYR A 76 1.07 3.64 -12.00
CA TYR A 76 0.28 4.82 -11.69
C TYR A 76 0.81 5.53 -10.46
N GLU A 77 0.90 6.86 -10.54
CA GLU A 77 1.18 7.74 -9.42
C GLU A 77 -0.14 8.21 -8.79
N LEU A 78 -0.30 7.97 -7.48
CA LEU A 78 -1.38 8.52 -6.67
C LEU A 78 -0.80 8.89 -5.30
N LYS A 79 -0.71 10.20 -5.03
CA LYS A 79 -0.10 10.70 -3.80
C LYS A 79 -0.68 10.04 -2.55
N HIS A 80 0.23 9.61 -1.69
CA HIS A 80 0.03 8.97 -0.39
C HIS A 80 -0.60 7.58 -0.43
N ILE A 81 -0.81 7.00 -1.62
CA ILE A 81 -1.20 5.59 -1.72
C ILE A 81 -0.06 4.72 -1.19
N GLY A 82 -0.38 3.58 -0.59
CA GLY A 82 0.64 2.69 0.00
C GLY A 82 1.20 3.15 1.35
N GLY A 83 0.96 4.42 1.74
CA GLY A 83 1.57 5.04 2.91
C GLY A 83 3.10 5.10 2.83
N GLU A 84 3.74 5.50 3.93
CA GLU A 84 5.21 5.51 4.01
C GLU A 84 5.76 4.10 3.74
N GLN A 85 6.77 4.00 2.86
CA GLN A 85 7.40 2.73 2.46
C GLN A 85 6.50 1.76 1.68
N GLY A 86 5.28 2.14 1.30
CA GLY A 86 4.38 1.29 0.51
C GLY A 86 3.80 0.09 1.27
N LEU A 87 3.86 0.08 2.60
CA LEU A 87 3.48 -1.06 3.44
C LEU A 87 1.98 -1.14 3.76
N TYR A 88 1.19 -0.16 3.33
CA TYR A 88 -0.23 -0.05 3.65
C TYR A 88 -1.09 -0.23 2.41
N PRO A 89 -1.65 -1.43 2.17
CA PRO A 89 -2.56 -1.67 1.07
C PRO A 89 -3.77 -0.72 1.13
N PRO A 90 -4.12 -0.03 0.04
CA PRO A 90 -5.29 0.85 0.00
C PRO A 90 -6.61 0.07 0.06
N GLU A 91 -7.18 -0.11 1.26
CA GLU A 91 -8.35 -0.97 1.50
C GLU A 91 -9.56 -0.63 0.61
N ASP A 92 -9.85 0.64 0.42
CA ASP A 92 -10.96 1.13 -0.43
C ASP A 92 -10.79 0.75 -1.91
N TYR A 93 -9.55 0.74 -2.41
CA TYR A 93 -9.24 0.31 -3.77
C TYR A 93 -9.42 -1.21 -3.94
N PHE A 94 -8.92 -2.01 -2.99
CA PHE A 94 -9.11 -3.46 -3.01
C PHE A 94 -10.58 -3.86 -2.83
N GLN A 95 -11.32 -3.13 -1.99
CA GLN A 95 -12.77 -3.29 -1.89
C GLN A 95 -13.44 -3.01 -3.24
N LYS A 96 -13.03 -1.94 -3.95
CA LYS A 96 -13.60 -1.66 -5.26
C LYS A 96 -13.36 -2.77 -6.27
N LEU A 97 -12.15 -3.33 -6.28
CA LEU A 97 -11.79 -4.47 -7.12
C LEU A 97 -12.71 -5.66 -6.82
N HIS A 98 -12.95 -5.95 -5.54
CA HIS A 98 -13.87 -6.99 -5.11
C HIS A 98 -15.32 -6.73 -5.57
N GLU A 99 -15.83 -5.51 -5.41
CA GLU A 99 -17.18 -5.13 -5.85
C GLU A 99 -17.41 -5.33 -7.35
N VAL A 100 -16.37 -5.19 -8.17
CA VAL A 100 -16.46 -5.39 -9.64
C VAL A 100 -16.04 -6.80 -10.08
N GLY A 101 -15.90 -7.72 -9.13
CA GLY A 101 -15.76 -9.16 -9.37
C GLY A 101 -14.33 -9.70 -9.36
N TRP A 102 -13.33 -8.91 -8.95
CA TRP A 102 -11.98 -9.43 -8.73
C TRP A 102 -11.89 -10.12 -7.37
N THR A 103 -11.29 -11.30 -7.32
CA THR A 103 -11.04 -12.00 -6.06
C THR A 103 -9.55 -12.01 -5.77
N GLU A 104 -9.15 -11.58 -4.57
CA GLU A 104 -7.76 -11.63 -4.13
C GLU A 104 -7.39 -13.05 -3.68
N LEU A 105 -6.26 -13.54 -4.17
CA LEU A 105 -5.67 -14.84 -3.82
C LEU A 105 -4.66 -14.63 -2.69
N LYS A 106 -5.15 -14.52 -1.44
CA LYS A 106 -4.31 -14.20 -0.27
C LYS A 106 -3.17 -15.19 -0.04
N ASP A 107 -3.36 -16.46 -0.40
CA ASP A 107 -2.31 -17.48 -0.29
C ASP A 107 -1.16 -17.28 -1.29
N GLU A 108 -1.35 -16.49 -2.34
CA GLU A 108 -0.34 -16.13 -3.34
C GLU A 108 0.28 -14.74 -3.09
N GLN A 109 -0.11 -14.04 -2.02
CA GLN A 109 0.42 -12.71 -1.70
C GLN A 109 1.91 -12.77 -1.36
N MET A 110 2.70 -11.84 -1.92
CA MET A 110 4.14 -11.74 -1.68
C MET A 110 4.48 -10.31 -1.24
N GLY A 111 4.47 -10.06 0.06
CA GLY A 111 4.70 -8.71 0.60
C GLY A 111 3.63 -7.72 0.13
N ASN A 112 4.05 -6.68 -0.59
CA ASN A 112 3.17 -5.65 -1.13
C ASN A 112 2.59 -6.00 -2.51
N VAL A 113 2.84 -7.23 -3.00
CA VAL A 113 2.31 -7.74 -4.26
C VAL A 113 1.08 -8.60 -3.97
N HIS A 114 -0.06 -8.15 -4.47
CA HIS A 114 -1.36 -8.78 -4.31
C HIS A 114 -1.79 -9.43 -5.62
N ILE A 115 -2.14 -10.71 -5.59
CA ILE A 115 -2.60 -11.43 -6.77
C ILE A 115 -4.12 -11.46 -6.79
N LEU A 116 -4.73 -11.12 -7.92
CA LEU A 116 -6.18 -11.16 -8.11
C LEU A 116 -6.56 -11.92 -9.37
N ASN A 117 -7.72 -12.55 -9.34
CA ASN A 117 -8.32 -13.19 -10.49
C ASN A 117 -9.75 -12.69 -10.76
N LYS A 118 -10.10 -12.67 -12.04
CA LYS A 118 -11.47 -12.50 -12.50
C LYS A 118 -11.64 -13.33 -13.77
N GLU A 119 -12.51 -14.34 -13.71
CA GLU A 119 -12.68 -15.31 -14.79
C GLU A 119 -11.33 -15.96 -15.17
N ASP A 120 -10.92 -15.88 -16.44
CA ASP A 120 -9.64 -16.38 -16.96
C ASP A 120 -8.49 -15.36 -16.86
N VAL A 121 -8.75 -14.16 -16.33
CA VAL A 121 -7.76 -13.08 -16.22
C VAL A 121 -7.14 -13.06 -14.83
N ARG A 122 -5.80 -13.02 -14.78
CA ARG A 122 -5.04 -12.89 -13.54
C ARG A 122 -4.16 -11.64 -13.59
N ILE A 123 -4.16 -10.88 -12.50
CA ILE A 123 -3.35 -9.68 -12.34
C ILE A 123 -2.54 -9.74 -11.06
N ALA A 124 -1.40 -9.05 -11.05
CA ALA A 124 -0.71 -8.68 -9.83
C ALA A 124 -0.80 -7.16 -9.65
N ILE A 125 -1.03 -6.72 -8.42
CA ILE A 125 -0.99 -5.31 -8.04
C ILE A 125 0.13 -5.15 -7.02
N GLU A 126 1.17 -4.41 -7.36
CA GLU A 126 2.23 -4.02 -6.45
C GLU A 126 1.95 -2.63 -5.89
N ILE A 127 1.95 -2.50 -4.57
CA ILE A 127 1.77 -1.24 -3.86
C ILE A 127 3.13 -0.72 -3.38
N GLN A 128 3.42 0.53 -3.70
CA GLN A 128 4.60 1.25 -3.25
C GLN A 128 4.19 2.62 -2.68
N GLU A 129 5.14 3.37 -2.16
CA GLU A 129 4.89 4.74 -1.73
C GLU A 129 4.52 5.61 -2.95
N ASP A 130 3.41 6.32 -2.85
CA ASP A 130 2.87 7.23 -3.88
C ASP A 130 2.54 6.58 -5.24
N THR A 131 2.69 5.26 -5.36
CA THR A 131 2.53 4.55 -6.63
C THR A 131 1.94 3.16 -6.46
N PHE A 132 1.30 2.67 -7.52
CA PHE A 132 0.93 1.28 -7.64
C PHE A 132 1.13 0.82 -9.08
N GLN A 133 1.52 -0.44 -9.23
CA GLN A 133 1.74 -1.06 -10.54
C GLN A 133 0.80 -2.24 -10.72
N ILE A 134 0.19 -2.31 -11.90
CA ILE A 134 -0.69 -3.42 -12.28
C ILE A 134 0.02 -4.22 -13.37
N PHE A 135 0.14 -5.52 -13.16
CA PHE A 135 0.68 -6.47 -14.13
C PHE A 135 -0.42 -7.40 -14.60
N LEU A 136 -0.52 -7.58 -15.91
CA LEU A 136 -1.29 -8.67 -16.49
C LEU A 136 -0.41 -9.92 -16.52
N LEU A 137 -0.84 -10.98 -15.81
CA LEU A 137 -0.09 -12.22 -15.73
C LEU A 137 -0.47 -13.15 -16.89
N HIS A 138 0.50 -13.93 -17.36
CA HIS A 138 0.22 -14.98 -18.34
C HIS A 138 -0.70 -16.04 -17.75
N SER A 139 -1.60 -16.59 -18.57
CA SER A 139 -2.36 -17.76 -18.16
C SER A 139 -1.42 -18.95 -17.99
N ASP A 140 -1.71 -19.86 -17.06
CA ASP A 140 -0.96 -21.11 -16.92
C ASP A 140 -0.94 -21.93 -18.23
N ARG A 141 -1.97 -21.77 -19.06
CA ARG A 141 -2.06 -22.37 -20.40
C ARG A 141 -0.97 -21.89 -21.36
N ASP A 142 -0.45 -20.68 -21.18
CA ASP A 142 0.54 -20.08 -22.09
C ASP A 142 1.98 -20.52 -21.72
N ARG A 143 2.22 -20.96 -20.48
CA ARG A 143 3.54 -21.41 -20.02
C ARG A 143 4.00 -22.72 -20.65
N HIS A 144 3.06 -23.57 -21.06
CA HIS A 144 3.37 -24.87 -21.67
C HIS A 144 3.65 -24.81 -23.17
N GLN A 145 3.38 -23.69 -23.86
CA GLN A 145 3.62 -23.57 -25.31
C GLN A 145 5.02 -23.06 -25.68
N ASN A 146 5.82 -22.59 -24.72
CA ASN A 146 7.17 -22.05 -24.95
C ASN A 146 8.31 -23.03 -24.61
N LEU A 147 8.02 -24.32 -24.42
CA LEU A 147 9.02 -25.37 -24.16
C LEU A 147 9.12 -26.41 -25.31
N GLY A 148 8.65 -26.05 -26.51
CA GLY A 148 8.72 -26.88 -27.72
C GLY A 148 9.89 -26.53 -28.63
#